data_AF-A0A1I4YFQ9-F1
#
_entry.id   AF-A0A1I4YFQ9-F1
#
_cell.length_a   1.000
_cell.length_b   1.000
_cell.length_c   1.000
_cell.angle_alpha   90.00
_cell.angle_beta   90.00
_cell.angle_gamma   90.00
#
_symmetry.space_group_name_H-M   'P 1'
#
loop_
_entity.id
_entity.type
_entity.pdbx_description
1 polymer ?
#
loop_
_entity_poly.entity_id
_entity_poly.type
_entity_poly.pdbx_seq_one_letter_code
_entity_poly.pdbx_strand_id
1 'polypeptide(L)'
;MAFKFLIVIATTIAILIYGIMAPAHNWDMVAYVATAYHRDGYRGSDLTRVTYGEIKKQVSNKVFTKLVTGGYRETVFSAPSSLEQQIPFYSIRFGYIELIRLFKHFGLSYTKATYVISAIFASLSVLILSLIISETTVPIGILPFVVGLTGYDEIARLSTPDAMACFFSLLAIYSLIRKRKWVFVLAAILPLIRTDFILLSGLLMIFTYRQGDRFISLFSVLSAVAIYIAINSVSGNYGYLTLFNFTFIGSLNPYPATIVFSDQPRDYLMPYVLLLRSLISHPHIVVYALATYLFWLNQDQDQLRWCNADFYCFFSLPFVFTAAHMLLFPTSHFRFFVFSASLIFIWSLTVITRLKALDRAAKLG
;
A
#
# COMPACT_ATOMS: atom_id res chain seq x y z
N MET A 1 14.47 -4.25 -29.13
CA MET A 1 13.17 -3.84 -28.54
C MET A 1 12.36 -5.02 -28.02
N ALA A 2 12.18 -6.10 -28.80
CA ALA A 2 11.42 -7.29 -28.39
C ALA A 2 11.84 -7.88 -27.02
N PHE A 3 13.15 -7.99 -26.75
CA PHE A 3 13.66 -8.51 -25.49
C PHE A 3 13.24 -7.67 -24.25
N LYS A 4 13.15 -6.34 -24.39
CA LYS A 4 12.70 -5.46 -23.30
C LYS A 4 11.23 -5.71 -22.96
N PHE A 5 10.37 -5.81 -23.97
CA PHE A 5 8.95 -6.14 -23.79
C PHE A 5 8.75 -7.53 -23.20
N LEU A 6 9.56 -8.50 -23.62
CA LEU A 6 9.51 -9.85 -23.06
C LEU A 6 9.75 -9.86 -21.56
N ILE A 7 10.76 -9.12 -21.06
CA ILE A 7 11.04 -9.02 -19.62
C ILE A 7 9.85 -8.42 -18.87
N VAL A 8 9.28 -7.33 -19.38
CA VAL A 8 8.13 -6.66 -18.76
C VAL A 8 6.93 -7.61 -18.70
N ILE A 9 6.55 -8.20 -19.84
CA ILE A 9 5.42 -9.11 -19.94
C ILE A 9 5.62 -10.33 -19.04
N ALA A 10 6.80 -10.95 -19.08
CA ALA A 10 7.10 -12.12 -18.26
C ALA A 10 7.02 -11.81 -16.77
N THR A 11 7.57 -10.67 -16.32
CA THR A 11 7.52 -10.26 -14.91
C THR A 11 6.10 -9.96 -14.46
N THR A 12 5.33 -9.22 -15.27
CA THR A 12 3.92 -8.91 -14.99
C THR A 12 3.07 -10.17 -14.92
N ILE A 13 3.20 -11.07 -15.90
CA ILE A 13 2.46 -12.34 -15.92
C ILE A 13 2.87 -13.23 -14.73
N ALA A 14 4.15 -13.29 -14.38
CA ALA A 14 4.62 -14.06 -13.24
C ALA A 14 3.98 -13.58 -11.94
N ILE A 15 3.91 -12.27 -11.69
CA ILE A 15 3.24 -11.70 -10.50
C ILE A 15 1.73 -11.99 -10.50
N LEU A 16 1.06 -11.85 -11.65
CA LEU A 16 -0.37 -12.14 -11.77
C LEU A 16 -0.67 -13.62 -11.46
N ILE A 17 0.05 -14.53 -12.14
CA ILE A 17 -0.12 -15.98 -11.98
C ILE A 17 0.19 -16.37 -10.54
N TYR A 18 1.27 -15.86 -9.95
CA TYR A 18 1.65 -16.19 -8.58
C TYR A 18 0.60 -15.72 -7.56
N GLY A 19 0.06 -14.50 -7.71
CA GLY A 19 -1.01 -13.98 -6.86
C GLY A 19 -2.30 -14.81 -6.93
N ILE A 20 -2.67 -15.31 -8.12
CA ILE A 20 -3.88 -16.11 -8.33
C ILE A 20 -3.70 -17.57 -7.89
N MET A 21 -2.54 -18.17 -8.18
CA MET A 21 -2.29 -19.60 -7.92
C MET A 21 -1.84 -19.88 -6.48
N ALA A 22 -1.21 -18.91 -5.81
CA ALA A 22 -0.71 -19.07 -4.45
C ALA A 22 -1.22 -17.97 -3.49
N PRO A 23 -2.53 -17.73 -3.38
CA PRO A 23 -3.07 -16.73 -2.47
C PRO A 23 -2.74 -17.04 -1.00
N ALA A 24 -2.44 -16.01 -0.22
CA ALA A 24 -2.00 -16.17 1.17
C ALA A 24 -3.14 -16.53 2.12
N HIS A 25 -4.40 -16.26 1.75
CA HIS A 25 -5.59 -16.41 2.58
C HIS A 25 -5.38 -15.86 4.01
N ASN A 26 -4.90 -14.61 4.10
CA ASN A 26 -4.66 -13.93 5.37
C ASN A 26 -5.97 -13.55 6.07
N TRP A 27 -5.88 -13.19 7.35
CA TRP A 27 -7.06 -12.92 8.17
C TRP A 27 -7.91 -11.74 7.68
N ASP A 28 -7.28 -10.71 7.09
CA ASP A 28 -7.97 -9.55 6.50
C ASP A 28 -9.04 -9.98 5.47
N MET A 29 -8.86 -11.12 4.80
CA MET A 29 -9.86 -11.74 3.92
C MET A 29 -11.21 -11.93 4.61
N VAL A 30 -11.23 -12.38 5.87
CA VAL A 30 -12.46 -12.59 6.65
C VAL A 30 -13.22 -11.27 6.80
N ALA A 31 -12.51 -10.23 7.23
CA ALA A 31 -13.12 -8.93 7.49
C ALA A 31 -13.58 -8.22 6.20
N TYR A 32 -12.83 -8.35 5.10
CA TYR A 32 -13.25 -7.80 3.80
C TYR A 32 -14.46 -8.54 3.22
N VAL A 33 -14.50 -9.88 3.31
CA VAL A 33 -15.67 -10.67 2.89
C VAL A 33 -16.89 -10.31 3.73
N ALA A 34 -16.74 -10.21 5.06
CA ALA A 34 -17.81 -9.77 5.95
C ALA A 34 -18.29 -8.35 5.60
N THR A 35 -17.37 -7.43 5.31
CA THR A 35 -17.72 -6.04 4.94
C THR A 35 -18.50 -5.99 3.63
N ALA A 36 -18.14 -6.82 2.64
CA ALA A 36 -18.87 -6.93 1.38
C ALA A 36 -20.30 -7.47 1.60
N TYR A 37 -20.47 -8.55 2.36
CA TYR A 37 -21.79 -9.06 2.72
C TYR A 37 -22.60 -8.06 3.56
N HIS A 38 -21.96 -7.33 4.47
CA HIS A 38 -22.63 -6.29 5.23
C HIS A 38 -23.14 -5.15 4.32
N ARG A 39 -22.43 -4.79 3.26
CA ARG A 39 -22.92 -3.84 2.24
C ARG A 39 -24.14 -4.36 1.48
N ASP A 40 -24.30 -5.68 1.39
CA ASP A 40 -25.48 -6.33 0.79
C ASP A 40 -26.62 -6.56 1.79
N GLY A 41 -26.52 -6.04 3.01
CA GLY A 41 -27.60 -6.07 4.00
C GLY A 41 -27.53 -7.20 5.03
N TYR A 42 -26.53 -8.10 4.96
CA TYR A 42 -26.38 -9.16 5.96
C TYR A 42 -25.93 -8.62 7.32
N ARG A 43 -26.52 -9.12 8.41
CA ARG A 43 -26.26 -8.70 9.80
C ARG A 43 -26.24 -9.89 10.75
N GLY A 44 -25.74 -9.69 11.96
CA GLY A 44 -25.73 -10.63 13.07
C GLY A 44 -25.25 -12.03 12.67
N SER A 45 -25.99 -13.05 13.12
CA SER A 45 -25.68 -14.45 12.84
C SER A 45 -25.71 -14.79 11.34
N ASP A 46 -26.55 -14.12 10.55
CA ASP A 46 -26.59 -14.32 9.10
C ASP A 46 -25.29 -13.89 8.45
N LEU A 47 -24.74 -12.74 8.84
CA LEU A 47 -23.45 -12.27 8.36
C LEU A 47 -22.33 -13.26 8.66
N THR A 48 -22.25 -13.76 9.90
CA THR A 48 -21.25 -14.76 10.29
C THR A 48 -21.41 -16.03 9.46
N ARG A 49 -22.65 -16.53 9.32
CA ARG A 49 -22.95 -17.75 8.57
C ARG A 49 -22.55 -17.64 7.10
N VAL A 50 -22.90 -16.56 6.41
CA VAL A 50 -22.56 -16.41 4.99
C VAL A 50 -21.07 -16.15 4.77
N THR A 51 -20.44 -15.36 5.64
CA THR A 51 -18.99 -15.05 5.57
C THR A 51 -18.17 -16.31 5.70
N TYR A 52 -18.29 -17.01 6.83
CA TYR A 52 -17.47 -18.20 7.08
C TYR A 52 -17.93 -19.40 6.25
N GLY A 53 -19.22 -19.47 5.89
CA GLY A 53 -19.75 -20.48 4.99
C GLY A 53 -19.17 -20.38 3.59
N GLU A 54 -18.96 -19.17 3.06
CA GLU A 54 -18.27 -18.98 1.79
C GLU A 54 -16.78 -19.29 1.90
N ILE A 55 -16.09 -18.76 2.90
CA ILE A 55 -14.65 -18.96 3.08
C ILE A 55 -14.32 -20.45 3.21
N LYS A 56 -15.09 -21.20 4.02
CA LYS A 56 -14.91 -22.65 4.20
C LYS A 56 -15.02 -23.45 2.90
N LYS A 57 -15.83 -22.99 1.94
CA LYS A 57 -15.96 -23.65 0.62
C LYS A 57 -14.77 -23.37 -0.30
N GLN A 58 -13.99 -22.33 -0.04
CA GLN A 58 -12.94 -21.84 -0.93
C GLN A 58 -11.52 -22.18 -0.45
N VAL A 59 -11.33 -22.43 0.85
CA VAL A 59 -10.02 -22.73 1.43
C VAL A 59 -9.97 -24.15 1.98
N SER A 60 -8.75 -24.70 2.10
CA SER A 60 -8.57 -26.00 2.75
C SER A 60 -8.94 -25.95 4.23
N ASN A 61 -9.31 -27.09 4.82
CA ASN A 61 -9.62 -27.20 6.25
C ASN A 61 -8.49 -26.64 7.13
N LYS A 62 -7.22 -26.90 6.79
CA LYS A 62 -6.05 -26.39 7.53
C LYS A 62 -6.01 -24.86 7.54
N VAL A 63 -6.26 -24.23 6.39
CA VAL A 63 -6.32 -22.77 6.27
C VAL A 63 -7.52 -22.22 7.02
N PHE A 64 -8.69 -22.86 6.89
CA PHE A 64 -9.89 -22.46 7.60
C PHE A 64 -9.69 -22.48 9.12
N THR A 65 -9.13 -23.57 9.68
CA THR A 65 -8.81 -23.66 11.10
C THR A 65 -7.93 -22.50 11.54
N LYS A 66 -6.84 -22.21 10.81
CA LYS A 66 -5.95 -21.07 11.11
C LYS A 66 -6.66 -19.71 11.11
N LEU A 67 -7.72 -19.54 10.32
CA LEU A 67 -8.51 -18.31 10.24
C LEU A 67 -9.49 -18.14 11.40
N VAL A 68 -9.90 -19.24 12.05
CA VAL A 68 -10.89 -19.24 13.13
C VAL A 68 -10.33 -19.56 14.51
N THR A 69 -9.08 -20.03 14.62
CA THR A 69 -8.47 -20.36 15.91
C THR A 69 -7.50 -19.29 16.42
N GLY A 70 -7.35 -19.22 17.75
CA GLY A 70 -6.49 -18.26 18.46
C GLY A 70 -7.37 -17.17 19.07
N GLY A 71 -7.24 -16.92 20.38
CA GLY A 71 -8.27 -16.27 21.23
C GLY A 71 -9.07 -15.12 20.60
N TYR A 72 -8.39 -14.18 19.91
CA TYR A 72 -9.06 -13.13 19.14
C TYR A 72 -9.93 -13.66 17.99
N ARG A 73 -9.37 -14.47 17.10
CA ARG A 73 -10.05 -15.01 15.90
C ARG A 73 -11.18 -15.96 16.25
N GLU A 74 -10.99 -16.72 17.32
CA GLU A 74 -11.99 -17.65 17.84
C GLU A 74 -13.20 -16.92 18.39
N THR A 75 -12.99 -15.82 19.10
CA THR A 75 -14.09 -14.95 19.54
C THR A 75 -14.80 -14.31 18.36
N VAL A 76 -14.07 -13.77 17.37
CA VAL A 76 -14.66 -13.19 16.16
C VAL A 76 -15.47 -14.21 15.36
N PHE A 77 -15.03 -15.46 15.32
CA PHE A 77 -15.73 -16.55 14.64
C PHE A 77 -17.00 -16.98 15.38
N SER A 78 -16.93 -17.09 16.71
CA SER A 78 -18.02 -17.64 17.53
C SER A 78 -19.10 -16.61 17.90
N ALA A 79 -18.74 -15.34 18.03
CA ALA A 79 -19.65 -14.27 18.44
C ALA A 79 -20.00 -13.34 17.26
N PRO A 80 -21.25 -13.37 16.74
CA PRO A 80 -21.63 -12.53 15.61
C PRO A 80 -21.44 -11.03 15.81
N SER A 81 -21.67 -10.54 17.03
CA SER A 81 -21.43 -9.14 17.41
C SER A 81 -19.95 -8.76 17.30
N SER A 82 -19.03 -9.68 17.60
CA SER A 82 -17.58 -9.45 17.48
C SER A 82 -17.17 -9.26 16.02
N LEU A 83 -17.71 -10.06 15.09
CA LEU A 83 -17.49 -9.90 13.65
C LEU A 83 -18.03 -8.57 13.14
N GLU A 84 -19.24 -8.19 13.54
CA GLU A 84 -19.82 -6.90 13.12
C GLU A 84 -18.99 -5.70 13.59
N GLN A 85 -18.44 -5.75 14.80
CA GLN A 85 -17.56 -4.70 15.28
C GLN A 85 -16.23 -4.60 14.53
N GLN A 86 -15.85 -5.59 13.72
CA GLN A 86 -14.67 -5.44 12.84
C GLN A 86 -14.97 -4.58 11.61
N ILE A 87 -16.24 -4.51 11.17
CA ILE A 87 -16.63 -3.90 9.90
C ILE A 87 -16.18 -2.43 9.78
N PRO A 88 -16.33 -1.56 10.79
CA PRO A 88 -15.91 -0.16 10.68
C PRO A 88 -14.42 0.04 10.35
N PHE A 89 -13.55 -0.89 10.76
CA PHE A 89 -12.14 -0.83 10.39
C PHE A 89 -11.91 -1.15 8.91
N TYR A 90 -12.75 -1.94 8.27
CA TYR A 90 -12.53 -2.42 6.90
C TYR A 90 -13.37 -1.65 5.88
N SER A 91 -14.53 -1.12 6.28
CA SER A 91 -15.48 -0.37 5.45
C SER A 91 -14.91 0.92 4.87
N ILE A 92 -13.90 1.53 5.51
CA ILE A 92 -13.23 2.74 5.04
C ILE A 92 -12.43 2.54 3.75
N ARG A 93 -12.13 1.30 3.34
CA ARG A 93 -11.50 1.01 2.03
C ARG A 93 -12.55 0.85 0.95
N PHE A 94 -13.32 1.92 0.77
CA PHE A 94 -14.52 1.95 -0.05
C PHE A 94 -14.28 1.45 -1.47
N GLY A 95 -13.25 1.97 -2.15
CA GLY A 95 -12.93 1.59 -3.53
C GLY A 95 -12.62 0.09 -3.68
N TYR A 96 -11.98 -0.52 -2.68
CA TYR A 96 -11.66 -1.94 -2.69
C TYR A 96 -12.89 -2.81 -2.41
N ILE A 97 -13.75 -2.42 -1.46
CA ILE A 97 -15.00 -3.13 -1.16
C ILE A 97 -15.96 -3.10 -2.35
N GLU A 98 -16.16 -1.95 -2.98
CA GLU A 98 -17.05 -1.86 -4.15
C GLU A 98 -16.50 -2.66 -5.33
N LEU A 99 -15.18 -2.76 -5.49
CA LEU A 99 -14.59 -3.62 -6.51
C LEU A 99 -14.78 -5.11 -6.23
N ILE A 100 -14.69 -5.54 -4.96
CA ILE A 100 -15.04 -6.91 -4.54
C ILE A 100 -16.49 -7.21 -4.92
N ARG A 101 -17.41 -6.28 -4.64
CA ARG A 101 -18.83 -6.37 -5.00
C ARG A 101 -19.03 -6.43 -6.51
N LEU A 102 -18.32 -5.62 -7.27
CA LEU A 102 -18.37 -5.66 -8.74
C LEU A 102 -17.91 -7.03 -9.28
N PHE A 103 -16.82 -7.59 -8.75
CA PHE A 103 -16.29 -8.89 -9.20
C PHE A 103 -17.26 -10.04 -8.90
N LYS A 104 -18.08 -9.93 -7.87
CA LYS A 104 -19.17 -10.88 -7.60
C LYS A 104 -20.23 -10.89 -8.69
N HIS A 105 -20.57 -9.73 -9.26
CA HIS A 105 -21.49 -9.64 -10.40
C HIS A 105 -20.92 -10.34 -11.66
N PHE A 106 -19.59 -10.43 -11.77
CA PHE A 106 -18.90 -11.19 -12.81
C PHE A 106 -18.70 -12.68 -12.47
N GLY A 107 -19.35 -13.19 -11.41
CA GLY A 107 -19.38 -14.62 -11.07
C GLY A 107 -18.28 -15.09 -10.13
N LEU A 108 -17.41 -14.22 -9.61
CA LEU A 108 -16.46 -14.60 -8.57
C LEU A 108 -17.14 -14.67 -7.20
N SER A 109 -16.64 -15.50 -6.27
CA SER A 109 -17.03 -15.38 -4.86
C SER A 109 -16.34 -14.16 -4.22
N TYR A 110 -16.86 -13.63 -3.11
CA TYR A 110 -16.19 -12.52 -2.41
C TYR A 110 -14.80 -12.91 -1.95
N THR A 111 -14.67 -14.14 -1.45
CA THR A 111 -13.39 -14.73 -1.04
C THR A 111 -12.38 -14.79 -2.19
N LYS A 112 -12.81 -15.10 -3.43
CA LYS A 112 -11.91 -15.08 -4.59
C LYS A 112 -11.60 -13.67 -5.06
N ALA A 113 -12.60 -12.80 -5.07
CA ALA A 113 -12.46 -11.43 -5.52
C ALA A 113 -11.37 -10.68 -4.75
N THR A 114 -11.25 -10.88 -3.42
CA THR A 114 -10.25 -10.18 -2.60
C THR A 114 -8.83 -10.35 -3.12
N TYR A 115 -8.34 -11.58 -3.30
CA TYR A 115 -6.97 -11.81 -3.73
C TYR A 115 -6.78 -11.68 -5.25
N VAL A 116 -7.82 -11.92 -6.07
CA VAL A 116 -7.74 -11.71 -7.52
C VAL A 116 -7.55 -10.23 -7.84
N ILE A 117 -8.27 -9.34 -7.14
CA ILE A 117 -8.08 -7.89 -7.25
C ILE A 117 -6.64 -7.52 -6.91
N SER A 118 -6.10 -8.04 -5.81
CA SER A 118 -4.73 -7.77 -5.38
C SER A 118 -3.69 -8.26 -6.40
N ALA A 119 -3.88 -9.46 -6.98
CA ALA A 119 -3.02 -9.99 -8.04
C ALA A 119 -3.05 -9.12 -9.31
N ILE A 120 -4.25 -8.69 -9.74
CA ILE A 120 -4.42 -7.79 -10.90
C ILE A 120 -3.69 -6.48 -10.64
N PHE A 121 -3.97 -5.79 -9.54
CA PHE A 121 -3.33 -4.48 -9.28
C PHE A 121 -1.83 -4.60 -9.03
N ALA A 122 -1.34 -5.66 -8.39
CA ALA A 122 0.11 -5.86 -8.25
C ALA A 122 0.77 -6.03 -9.63
N SER A 123 0.16 -6.78 -10.54
CA SER A 123 0.67 -6.94 -11.91
C SER A 123 0.62 -5.63 -12.71
N LEU A 124 -0.44 -4.84 -12.57
CA LEU A 124 -0.55 -3.51 -13.18
C LEU A 124 0.49 -2.55 -12.60
N SER A 125 0.79 -2.62 -11.30
CA SER A 125 1.86 -1.86 -10.67
C SER A 125 3.22 -2.18 -11.29
N VAL A 126 3.51 -3.44 -11.62
CA VAL A 126 4.73 -3.83 -12.35
C VAL A 126 4.79 -3.18 -13.74
N LEU A 127 3.66 -3.11 -14.46
CA LEU A 127 3.61 -2.42 -15.75
C LEU A 127 3.93 -0.93 -15.60
N ILE A 128 3.30 -0.23 -14.64
CA ILE A 128 3.59 1.19 -14.40
C ILE A 128 5.04 1.38 -13.95
N LEU A 129 5.57 0.51 -13.10
CA LEU A 129 6.97 0.54 -12.68
C LEU A 129 7.91 0.39 -13.88
N SER A 130 7.58 -0.47 -14.84
CA SER A 130 8.37 -0.63 -16.07
C SER A 130 8.40 0.66 -16.92
N LEU A 131 7.27 1.38 -16.98
CA LEU A 131 7.19 2.68 -17.65
C LEU A 131 8.03 3.72 -16.90
N ILE A 132 7.98 3.73 -15.56
CA ILE A 132 8.81 4.60 -14.74
C ILE A 132 10.31 4.33 -14.98
N ILE A 133 10.74 3.07 -14.97
CA ILE A 133 12.14 2.71 -15.24
C ILE A 133 12.57 3.20 -16.63
N SER A 134 11.68 3.18 -17.61
CA SER A 134 11.98 3.67 -18.96
C SER A 134 12.26 5.18 -19.06
N GLU A 135 11.84 5.96 -18.05
CA GLU A 135 12.15 7.39 -17.92
C GLU A 135 13.50 7.62 -17.20
N THR A 136 14.24 6.56 -16.83
CA THR A 136 15.52 6.64 -16.11
C THR A 136 16.68 6.07 -16.93
N THR A 137 17.91 6.23 -16.43
CA THR A 137 19.12 5.61 -17.01
C THR A 137 19.26 4.13 -16.66
N VAL A 138 18.36 3.58 -15.85
CA VAL A 138 18.44 2.21 -15.34
C VAL A 138 17.96 1.22 -16.41
N PRO A 139 18.71 0.14 -16.70
CA PRO A 139 18.29 -0.84 -17.69
C PRO A 139 17.07 -1.63 -17.22
N ILE A 140 16.08 -1.81 -18.11
CA ILE A 140 14.84 -2.54 -17.80
C ILE A 140 15.04 -3.98 -17.32
N GLY A 141 16.19 -4.59 -17.61
CA GLY A 141 16.55 -5.92 -17.11
C GLY A 141 16.61 -6.01 -15.58
N ILE A 142 16.65 -4.87 -14.87
CA ILE A 142 16.57 -4.86 -13.40
C ILE A 142 15.15 -5.08 -12.88
N LEU A 143 14.12 -4.95 -13.71
CA LEU A 143 12.72 -4.98 -13.26
C LEU A 143 12.37 -6.20 -12.40
N PRO A 144 12.73 -7.46 -12.77
CA PRO A 144 12.45 -8.62 -11.92
C PRO A 144 13.09 -8.52 -10.53
N PHE A 145 14.29 -7.94 -10.44
CA PHE A 145 15.01 -7.76 -9.18
C PHE A 145 14.35 -6.70 -8.30
N VAL A 146 13.94 -5.56 -8.88
CA VAL A 146 13.19 -4.53 -8.13
C VAL A 146 11.90 -5.13 -7.59
N VAL A 147 11.15 -5.84 -8.44
CA VAL A 147 9.88 -6.49 -8.07
C VAL A 147 10.06 -7.52 -6.96
N GLY A 148 11.09 -8.37 -7.04
CA GLY A 148 11.36 -9.39 -6.04
C GLY A 148 11.89 -8.85 -4.70
N LEU A 149 12.67 -7.75 -4.72
CA LEU A 149 13.26 -7.19 -3.49
C LEU A 149 12.34 -6.26 -2.72
N THR A 150 11.30 -5.71 -3.37
CA THR A 150 10.43 -4.68 -2.77
C THR A 150 9.07 -5.19 -2.32
N GLY A 151 8.76 -6.47 -2.56
CA GLY A 151 7.60 -7.16 -1.98
C GLY A 151 6.34 -7.20 -2.86
N TYR A 152 6.46 -7.13 -4.20
CA TYR A 152 5.31 -7.26 -5.09
C TYR A 152 4.63 -8.63 -5.00
N ASP A 153 5.40 -9.68 -4.69
CA ASP A 153 4.89 -11.03 -4.49
C ASP A 153 4.01 -11.14 -3.23
N GLU A 154 4.31 -10.34 -2.20
CA GLU A 154 3.52 -10.30 -0.97
C GLU A 154 2.16 -9.62 -1.23
N ILE A 155 2.17 -8.41 -1.78
CA ILE A 155 0.93 -7.66 -2.06
C ILE A 155 0.06 -8.32 -3.13
N ALA A 156 0.63 -9.13 -4.03
CA ALA A 156 -0.14 -9.88 -5.02
C ALA A 156 -0.96 -11.02 -4.41
N ARG A 157 -0.51 -11.60 -3.28
CA ARG A 157 -1.12 -12.77 -2.65
C ARG A 157 -2.04 -12.43 -1.48
N LEU A 158 -1.84 -11.28 -0.86
CA LEU A 158 -2.62 -10.82 0.28
C LEU A 158 -4.00 -10.32 -0.18
N SER A 159 -5.03 -10.63 0.59
CA SER A 159 -6.38 -10.07 0.42
C SER A 159 -6.46 -8.68 1.05
N THR A 160 -5.73 -7.71 0.49
CA THR A 160 -5.68 -6.33 0.97
C THR A 160 -5.70 -5.30 -0.17
N PRO A 161 -6.10 -4.05 0.10
CA PRO A 161 -6.09 -2.95 -0.86
C PRO A 161 -4.66 -2.44 -1.18
N ASP A 162 -3.62 -3.04 -0.61
CA ASP A 162 -2.24 -2.53 -0.69
C ASP A 162 -1.70 -2.55 -2.12
N ALA A 163 -2.05 -3.58 -2.90
CA ALA A 163 -1.71 -3.66 -4.31
C ALA A 163 -2.40 -2.55 -5.13
N MET A 164 -3.67 -2.27 -4.84
CA MET A 164 -4.40 -1.17 -5.47
C MET A 164 -3.79 0.18 -5.11
N ALA A 165 -3.46 0.39 -3.83
CA ALA A 165 -2.82 1.62 -3.37
C ALA A 165 -1.43 1.81 -4.01
N CYS A 166 -0.64 0.74 -4.14
CA CYS A 166 0.62 0.72 -4.86
C CYS A 166 0.45 1.18 -6.31
N PHE A 167 -0.54 0.61 -7.03
CA PHE A 167 -0.81 0.94 -8.43
C PHE A 167 -1.13 2.43 -8.61
N PHE A 168 -2.09 2.95 -7.84
CA PHE A 168 -2.51 4.34 -7.97
C PHE A 168 -1.42 5.32 -7.53
N SER A 169 -0.60 4.99 -6.52
CA SER A 169 0.57 5.78 -6.16
C SER A 169 1.61 5.83 -7.28
N LEU A 170 1.96 4.68 -7.87
CA LEU A 170 2.90 4.64 -9.00
C LEU A 170 2.33 5.38 -10.21
N LEU A 171 1.05 5.25 -10.49
CA LEU A 171 0.39 5.95 -11.59
C LEU A 171 0.39 7.48 -11.38
N ALA A 172 0.18 7.94 -10.14
CA ALA A 172 0.26 9.36 -9.78
C ALA A 172 1.67 9.89 -9.96
N ILE A 173 2.69 9.16 -9.50
CA ILE A 173 4.11 9.50 -9.67
C ILE A 173 4.50 9.50 -11.15
N TYR A 174 4.08 8.48 -11.92
CA TYR A 174 4.32 8.44 -13.36
C TYR A 174 3.68 9.60 -14.10
N SER A 175 2.44 9.96 -13.74
CA SER A 175 1.77 11.14 -14.27
C SER A 175 2.53 12.43 -13.96
N LEU A 176 3.09 12.53 -12.75
CA LEU A 176 3.90 13.67 -12.32
C LEU A 176 5.21 13.77 -13.13
N ILE A 177 5.92 12.66 -13.31
CA ILE A 177 7.15 12.58 -14.13
C ILE A 177 6.85 13.04 -15.57
N ARG A 178 5.74 12.58 -16.14
CA ARG A 178 5.30 12.97 -17.50
C ARG A 178 4.65 14.35 -17.58
N LYS A 179 4.61 15.12 -16.47
CA LYS A 179 3.96 16.43 -16.36
C LYS A 179 2.49 16.43 -16.85
N ARG A 180 1.77 15.34 -16.62
CA ARG A 180 0.36 15.17 -17.01
C ARG A 180 -0.55 15.61 -15.88
N LYS A 181 -1.66 16.28 -16.23
CA LYS A 181 -2.69 16.74 -15.29
C LYS A 181 -3.47 15.61 -14.60
N TRP A 182 -3.29 14.36 -15.02
CA TRP A 182 -3.90 13.20 -14.34
C TRP A 182 -3.46 13.07 -12.88
N VAL A 183 -2.29 13.61 -12.50
CA VAL A 183 -1.81 13.60 -11.11
C VAL A 183 -2.82 14.23 -10.14
N PHE A 184 -3.55 15.27 -10.56
CA PHE A 184 -4.55 15.96 -9.74
C PHE A 184 -5.78 15.08 -9.48
N VAL A 185 -6.24 14.32 -10.49
CA VAL A 185 -7.36 13.39 -10.33
C VAL A 185 -6.93 12.21 -9.47
N LEU A 186 -5.75 11.65 -9.75
CA LEU A 186 -5.19 10.51 -9.02
C LEU A 186 -4.99 10.86 -7.54
N ALA A 187 -4.40 12.02 -7.24
CA ALA A 187 -4.23 12.50 -5.87
C ALA A 187 -5.57 12.69 -5.15
N ALA A 188 -6.62 13.15 -5.84
CA ALA A 188 -7.95 13.31 -5.25
C ALA A 188 -8.59 11.96 -4.86
N ILE A 189 -8.39 10.90 -5.65
CA ILE A 189 -9.02 9.59 -5.41
C ILE A 189 -8.23 8.66 -4.49
N LEU A 190 -6.96 8.96 -4.17
CA LEU A 190 -6.15 8.11 -3.28
C LEU A 190 -6.83 7.75 -1.95
N PRO A 191 -7.50 8.70 -1.23
CA PRO A 191 -8.24 8.38 0.00
C PRO A 191 -9.38 7.38 -0.18
N LEU A 192 -9.92 7.24 -1.39
CA LEU A 192 -10.97 6.24 -1.72
C LEU A 192 -10.46 4.80 -1.60
N ILE A 193 -9.18 4.61 -1.89
CA ILE A 193 -8.52 3.30 -1.86
C ILE A 193 -8.08 3.01 -0.43
N ARG A 194 -7.39 4.00 0.16
CA ARG A 194 -6.84 3.95 1.50
C ARG A 194 -6.84 5.36 2.08
N THR A 195 -7.56 5.57 3.17
CA THR A 195 -7.72 6.90 3.78
C THR A 195 -6.38 7.49 4.25
N ASP A 196 -5.42 6.66 4.64
CA ASP A 196 -4.05 7.07 5.00
C ASP A 196 -3.25 7.65 3.81
N PHE A 197 -3.67 7.42 2.57
CA PHE A 197 -3.01 7.97 1.39
C PHE A 197 -3.37 9.44 1.13
N ILE A 198 -4.23 10.05 1.98
CA ILE A 198 -4.36 11.51 2.05
C ILE A 198 -3.01 12.20 2.28
N LEU A 199 -2.06 11.53 2.96
CA LEU A 199 -0.69 11.99 3.13
C LEU A 199 0.01 12.14 1.78
N LEU A 200 -0.06 11.11 0.93
CA LEU A 200 0.54 11.17 -0.40
C LEU A 200 -0.15 12.22 -1.28
N SER A 201 -1.48 12.33 -1.21
CA SER A 201 -2.23 13.40 -1.88
C SER A 201 -1.70 14.78 -1.50
N GLY A 202 -1.53 15.05 -0.19
CA GLY A 202 -0.98 16.30 0.30
C GLY A 202 0.44 16.55 -0.21
N LEU A 203 1.33 15.56 -0.13
CA LEU A 203 2.71 15.68 -0.59
C LEU A 203 2.80 15.97 -2.10
N LEU A 204 2.03 15.26 -2.92
CA LEU A 204 1.95 15.50 -4.38
C LEU A 204 1.46 16.92 -4.67
N MET A 205 0.42 17.38 -3.97
CA MET A 205 -0.17 18.69 -4.20
C MET A 205 0.71 19.84 -3.71
N ILE A 206 1.44 19.67 -2.60
CA ILE A 206 2.45 20.64 -2.16
C ILE A 206 3.52 20.79 -3.24
N PHE A 207 3.96 19.69 -3.83
CA PHE A 207 4.96 19.71 -4.89
C PHE A 207 4.46 20.42 -6.16
N THR A 208 3.28 20.06 -6.68
CA THR A 208 2.72 20.71 -7.88
C THR A 208 2.33 22.17 -7.64
N TYR A 209 1.91 22.52 -6.42
CA TYR A 209 1.66 23.91 -6.02
C TYR A 209 2.93 24.76 -6.14
N ARG A 210 4.08 24.23 -5.69
CA ARG A 210 5.38 24.89 -5.82
C ARG A 210 5.87 24.99 -7.26
N GLN A 211 5.43 24.09 -8.14
CA GLN A 211 5.75 24.13 -9.58
C GLN A 211 4.90 25.13 -10.38
N GLY A 212 3.84 25.70 -9.80
CA GLY A 212 3.04 26.75 -10.44
C GLY A 212 1.56 26.43 -10.65
N ASP A 213 1.16 25.16 -10.56
CA ASP A 213 -0.23 24.71 -10.74
C ASP A 213 -1.10 24.94 -9.48
N ARG A 214 -1.05 26.15 -8.91
CA ARG A 214 -1.57 26.46 -7.57
C ARG A 214 -3.04 26.15 -7.39
N PHE A 215 -3.89 26.63 -8.30
CA PHE A 215 -5.34 26.47 -8.20
C PHE A 215 -5.80 25.02 -8.34
N ILE A 216 -5.23 24.28 -9.31
CA ILE A 216 -5.60 22.88 -9.54
C ILE A 216 -5.09 22.00 -8.38
N SER A 217 -3.90 22.31 -7.85
CA SER A 217 -3.35 21.63 -6.66
C SER A 217 -4.24 21.84 -5.44
N LEU A 218 -4.71 23.08 -5.22
CA LEU A 218 -5.61 23.41 -4.12
C LEU A 218 -6.97 22.69 -4.28
N PHE A 219 -7.55 22.71 -5.47
CA PHE A 219 -8.81 22.02 -5.74
C PHE A 219 -8.70 20.50 -5.53
N SER A 220 -7.60 19.89 -5.98
CA SER A 220 -7.34 18.47 -5.81
C SER A 220 -7.16 18.08 -4.34
N VAL A 221 -6.40 18.82 -3.55
CA VAL A 221 -6.25 18.52 -2.11
C VAL A 221 -7.56 18.72 -1.35
N LEU A 222 -8.34 19.76 -1.67
CA LEU A 222 -9.67 19.96 -1.08
C LEU A 222 -10.62 18.81 -1.44
N SER A 223 -10.57 18.34 -2.69
CA SER A 223 -11.34 17.17 -3.13
C SER A 223 -10.92 15.90 -2.38
N ALA A 224 -9.61 15.69 -2.18
CA ALA A 224 -9.08 14.56 -1.41
C ALA A 224 -9.56 14.60 0.05
N VAL A 225 -9.55 15.78 0.68
CA VAL A 225 -10.06 15.99 2.05
C VAL A 225 -11.57 15.74 2.11
N ALA A 226 -12.34 16.25 1.14
CA ALA A 226 -13.78 16.00 1.08
C ALA A 226 -14.10 14.50 0.96
N ILE A 227 -13.39 13.78 0.10
CA ILE A 227 -13.52 12.33 -0.05
C ILE A 227 -13.14 11.62 1.24
N TYR A 228 -12.03 12.00 1.89
CA TYR A 228 -11.62 11.46 3.19
C TYR A 228 -12.72 11.63 4.24
N ILE A 229 -13.29 12.84 4.39
CA ILE A 229 -14.35 13.11 5.37
C ILE A 229 -15.61 12.28 5.04
N ALA A 230 -16.03 12.28 3.77
CA ALA A 230 -17.22 11.55 3.33
C ALA A 230 -17.10 10.05 3.62
N ILE A 231 -15.96 9.43 3.31
CA ILE A 231 -15.72 8.00 3.56
C ILE A 231 -15.76 7.70 5.07
N ASN A 232 -15.09 8.50 5.88
CA ASN A 232 -15.05 8.29 7.33
C ASN A 232 -16.45 8.41 7.96
N SER A 233 -17.24 9.38 7.51
CA SER A 233 -18.62 9.57 7.97
C SER A 233 -19.54 8.42 7.55
N VAL A 234 -19.52 8.02 6.28
CA VAL A 234 -20.39 6.94 5.75
C VAL A 234 -20.00 5.57 6.31
N SER A 235 -18.73 5.35 6.62
CA SER A 235 -18.21 4.05 7.03
C SER A 235 -18.34 3.77 8.53
N GLY A 236 -18.76 4.76 9.32
CA GLY A 236 -18.87 4.65 10.78
C GLY A 236 -17.53 4.40 11.48
N ASN A 237 -16.44 4.96 10.94
CA ASN A 237 -15.09 4.69 11.44
C ASN A 237 -14.95 5.03 12.93
N TYR A 238 -14.37 4.13 13.72
CA TYR A 238 -14.08 4.36 15.14
C TYR A 238 -13.06 5.48 15.41
N GLY A 239 -12.35 5.92 14.37
CA GLY A 239 -11.36 6.98 14.47
C GLY A 239 -9.96 6.46 14.82
N TYR A 240 -9.01 7.40 14.82
CA TYR A 240 -7.60 7.08 14.91
C TYR A 240 -7.19 6.45 16.24
N LEU A 241 -7.68 6.96 17.38
CA LEU A 241 -7.26 6.49 18.70
C LEU A 241 -7.68 5.03 18.95
N THR A 242 -8.90 4.68 18.55
CA THR A 242 -9.40 3.30 18.61
C THR A 242 -8.62 2.37 17.69
N LEU A 243 -8.33 2.80 16.44
CA LEU A 243 -7.49 2.02 15.54
C LEU A 243 -6.08 1.82 16.10
N PHE A 244 -5.48 2.87 16.66
CA PHE A 244 -4.14 2.82 17.24
C PHE A 244 -4.10 1.86 18.43
N ASN A 245 -5.04 2.00 19.37
CA ASN A 245 -5.09 1.11 20.53
C ASN A 245 -5.36 -0.34 20.09
N PHE A 246 -6.35 -0.57 19.24
CA PHE A 246 -6.66 -1.90 18.73
C PHE A 246 -5.48 -2.59 18.03
N THR A 247 -4.69 -1.83 17.27
CA THR A 247 -3.59 -2.38 16.47
C THR A 247 -2.29 -2.54 17.28
N PHE A 248 -2.01 -1.62 18.21
CA PHE A 248 -0.69 -1.49 18.81
C PHE A 248 -0.66 -1.60 20.34
N ILE A 249 -1.78 -1.40 21.03
CA ILE A 249 -1.83 -1.34 22.50
C ILE A 249 -2.71 -2.47 23.04
N GLY A 250 -2.12 -3.34 23.85
CA GLY A 250 -2.82 -4.46 24.46
C GLY A 250 -2.94 -5.70 23.57
N SER A 251 -3.68 -6.70 24.06
CA SER A 251 -4.04 -7.87 23.26
C SER A 251 -5.18 -7.49 22.31
N LEU A 252 -5.14 -8.00 21.07
CA LEU A 252 -6.18 -7.77 20.05
C LEU A 252 -7.57 -7.98 20.67
N ASN A 253 -8.28 -6.89 20.96
CA ASN A 253 -9.58 -6.95 21.63
C ASN A 253 -10.64 -7.39 20.61
N PRO A 254 -11.33 -8.52 20.82
CA PRO A 254 -12.35 -9.00 19.88
C PRO A 254 -13.57 -8.08 19.79
N TYR A 255 -13.72 -7.11 20.69
CA TYR A 255 -14.79 -6.11 20.69
C TYR A 255 -14.23 -4.68 20.59
N PRO A 256 -13.85 -4.22 19.39
CA PRO A 256 -13.28 -2.89 19.17
C PRO A 256 -14.14 -1.73 19.64
N ALA A 257 -15.47 -1.87 19.65
CA ALA A 257 -16.38 -0.80 20.06
C ALA A 257 -16.29 -0.46 21.55
N THR A 258 -15.78 -1.40 22.36
CA THR A 258 -15.66 -1.27 23.82
C THR A 258 -14.22 -1.23 24.28
N ILE A 259 -13.29 -0.82 23.41
CA ILE A 259 -11.88 -0.72 23.78
C ILE A 259 -11.70 0.36 24.85
N VAL A 260 -10.97 0.03 25.91
CA VAL A 260 -10.52 0.99 26.91
C VAL A 260 -9.16 1.51 26.48
N PHE A 261 -9.01 2.83 26.38
CA PHE A 261 -7.74 3.45 26.00
C PHE A 261 -6.74 3.32 27.15
N SER A 262 -5.48 3.06 26.83
CA SER A 262 -4.44 3.11 27.84
C SER A 262 -4.23 4.55 28.31
N ASP A 263 -4.17 4.74 29.63
CA ASP A 263 -3.81 5.99 30.29
C ASP A 263 -2.28 6.15 30.44
N GLN A 264 -1.49 5.11 30.11
CA GLN A 264 -0.05 5.12 30.30
C GLN A 264 0.68 5.60 29.03
N PRO A 265 1.45 6.72 29.09
CA PRO A 265 2.19 7.21 27.92
C PRO A 265 3.19 6.21 27.34
N ARG A 266 3.74 5.31 28.18
CA ARG A 266 4.67 4.26 27.78
C ARG A 266 4.08 3.33 26.72
N ASP A 267 2.79 3.03 26.81
CA ASP A 267 2.11 2.11 25.88
C ASP A 267 2.03 2.69 24.47
N TYR A 268 2.05 4.02 24.33
CA TYR A 268 2.10 4.69 23.03
C TYR A 268 3.50 4.79 22.46
N LEU A 269 4.55 4.72 23.30
CA LEU A 269 5.95 4.74 22.86
C LEU A 269 6.47 3.36 22.45
N MET A 270 5.99 2.29 23.10
CA MET A 270 6.44 0.92 22.85
C MET A 270 6.29 0.47 21.38
N PRO A 271 5.20 0.80 20.66
CA PRO A 271 5.06 0.46 19.24
C PRO A 271 6.18 1.05 18.36
N TYR A 272 6.67 2.25 18.66
CA TYR A 272 7.77 2.86 17.93
C TYR A 272 9.11 2.15 18.19
N VAL A 273 9.35 1.69 19.42
CA VAL A 273 10.53 0.87 19.75
C VAL A 273 10.50 -0.46 18.99
N LEU A 274 9.33 -1.10 18.95
CA LEU A 274 9.13 -2.34 18.17
C LEU A 274 9.30 -2.11 16.66
N LEU A 275 8.79 -1.00 16.14
CA LEU A 275 9.00 -0.57 14.76
C LEU A 275 10.49 -0.44 14.45
N LEU A 276 11.26 0.29 15.27
CA LEU A 276 12.69 0.49 15.06
C LEU A 276 13.46 -0.84 15.02
N ARG A 277 13.15 -1.75 15.96
CA ARG A 277 13.74 -3.10 15.97
C ARG A 277 13.37 -3.89 14.72
N SER A 278 12.10 -3.83 14.30
CA SER A 278 11.63 -4.52 13.11
C SER A 278 12.24 -3.94 11.83
N LEU A 279 12.46 -2.62 11.78
CA LEU A 279 13.04 -1.93 10.65
C LEU A 279 14.48 -2.38 10.41
N ILE A 280 15.29 -2.45 11.47
CA ILE A 280 16.70 -2.89 11.39
C ILE A 280 16.81 -4.34 10.89
N SER A 281 15.86 -5.20 11.24
CA SER A 281 15.88 -6.61 10.83
C SER A 281 15.30 -6.85 9.43
N HIS A 282 14.62 -5.89 8.83
CA HIS A 282 13.91 -6.11 7.56
C HIS A 282 14.75 -5.73 6.34
N PRO A 283 14.71 -6.49 5.22
CA PRO A 283 15.50 -6.19 4.02
C PRO A 283 15.34 -4.77 3.45
N HIS A 284 14.19 -4.13 3.70
CA HIS A 284 13.94 -2.74 3.27
C HIS A 284 14.93 -1.74 3.87
N ILE A 285 15.53 -2.03 5.04
CA ILE A 285 16.56 -1.15 5.61
C ILE A 285 17.74 -0.96 4.67
N VAL A 286 18.09 -1.99 3.88
CA VAL A 286 19.21 -1.90 2.94
C VAL A 286 18.90 -0.86 1.87
N VAL A 287 17.66 -0.83 1.38
CA VAL A 287 17.21 0.17 0.38
C VAL A 287 17.26 1.58 0.97
N TYR A 288 16.72 1.78 2.17
CA TYR A 288 16.68 3.10 2.81
C TYR A 288 18.06 3.58 3.27
N ALA A 289 18.91 2.69 3.79
CA ALA A 289 20.26 3.00 4.23
C ALA A 289 21.17 3.32 3.05
N LEU A 290 21.11 2.53 1.97
CA LEU A 290 21.83 2.81 0.73
C LEU A 290 21.41 4.17 0.15
N ALA A 291 20.10 4.44 0.11
CA ALA A 291 19.61 5.71 -0.43
C ALA A 291 20.05 6.90 0.42
N THR A 292 19.98 6.79 1.75
CA THR A 292 20.47 7.84 2.66
C THR A 292 21.98 8.06 2.54
N TYR A 293 22.76 6.97 2.42
CA TYR A 293 24.20 7.04 2.22
C TYR A 293 24.57 7.71 0.89
N LEU A 294 23.91 7.33 -0.20
CA LEU A 294 24.09 7.97 -1.51
C LEU A 294 23.65 9.43 -1.50
N PHE A 295 22.58 9.76 -0.77
CA PHE A 295 22.17 11.15 -0.59
C PHE A 295 23.24 11.96 0.14
N TRP A 296 23.85 11.39 1.17
CA TRP A 296 24.93 12.03 1.92
C TRP A 296 26.21 12.22 1.08
N LEU A 297 26.62 11.23 0.31
CA LEU A 297 27.79 11.35 -0.58
C LEU A 297 27.63 12.39 -1.69
N ASN A 298 26.40 12.64 -2.15
CA ASN A 298 26.12 13.56 -3.24
C ASN A 298 25.63 14.93 -2.74
N GLN A 299 25.93 15.31 -1.49
CA GLN A 299 25.48 16.60 -0.94
C GLN A 299 26.09 17.81 -1.64
N ASP A 300 27.32 17.71 -2.15
CA ASP A 300 28.02 18.86 -2.75
C ASP A 300 27.74 19.04 -4.24
N GLN A 301 27.00 18.11 -4.86
CA GLN A 301 26.61 18.22 -6.27
C GLN A 301 25.24 18.89 -6.38
N ASP A 302 25.22 20.23 -6.45
CA ASP A 302 24.01 21.04 -6.64
C ASP A 302 23.17 20.64 -7.86
N GLN A 303 23.80 20.06 -8.89
CA GLN A 303 23.12 19.52 -10.09
C GLN A 303 22.15 18.36 -9.78
N LEU A 304 22.31 17.66 -8.66
CA LEU A 304 21.47 16.51 -8.28
C LEU A 304 20.32 16.86 -7.31
N ARG A 305 20.40 17.97 -6.56
CA ARG A 305 19.61 18.12 -5.32
C ARG A 305 18.28 18.87 -5.46
N TRP A 306 18.22 20.00 -6.19
CA TRP A 306 17.15 20.99 -5.92
C TRP A 306 16.21 21.32 -7.08
N CYS A 307 16.59 21.01 -8.33
CA CYS A 307 15.77 21.32 -9.51
C CYS A 307 15.38 20.10 -10.35
N ASN A 308 15.86 18.91 -10.00
CA ASN A 308 15.59 17.72 -10.80
C ASN A 308 14.31 17.03 -10.33
N ALA A 309 13.30 16.98 -11.19
CA ALA A 309 12.04 16.26 -10.95
C ALA A 309 12.27 14.79 -10.55
N ASP A 310 13.36 14.18 -11.05
CA ASP A 310 13.78 12.82 -10.70
C ASP A 310 14.02 12.64 -9.21
N PHE A 311 14.70 13.59 -8.55
CA PHE A 311 15.01 13.51 -7.13
C PHE A 311 13.73 13.55 -6.28
N TYR A 312 12.80 14.43 -6.65
CA TYR A 312 11.53 14.56 -5.93
C TYR A 312 10.63 13.34 -6.12
N CYS A 313 10.48 12.87 -7.36
CA CYS A 313 9.59 11.76 -7.69
C CYS A 313 10.11 10.41 -7.19
N PHE A 314 11.43 10.19 -7.26
CA PHE A 314 12.01 8.88 -6.94
C PHE A 314 12.51 8.77 -5.50
N PHE A 315 12.90 9.87 -4.85
CA PHE A 315 13.46 9.83 -3.49
C PHE A 315 12.62 10.63 -2.49
N SER A 316 12.52 11.94 -2.65
CA SER A 316 11.97 12.83 -1.61
C SER A 316 10.51 12.49 -1.25
N LEU A 317 9.61 12.43 -2.24
CA LEU A 317 8.19 12.13 -2.00
C LEU A 317 7.98 10.73 -1.39
N PRO A 318 8.51 9.64 -1.97
CA PRO A 318 8.48 8.30 -1.36
C PRO A 318 9.04 8.23 0.07
N PHE A 319 10.16 8.89 0.33
CA PHE A 319 10.85 8.85 1.61
C PHE A 319 10.04 9.58 2.67
N VAL A 320 9.60 10.82 2.39
CA VAL A 320 8.77 11.61 3.31
C VAL A 320 7.43 10.91 3.56
N PHE A 321 6.79 10.33 2.53
CA PHE A 321 5.58 9.53 2.73
C PHE A 321 5.82 8.35 3.69
N THR A 322 6.89 7.59 3.48
CA THR A 322 7.22 6.43 4.32
C THR A 322 7.47 6.85 5.76
N ALA A 323 8.28 7.90 5.98
CA ALA A 323 8.59 8.41 7.31
C ALA A 323 7.35 8.96 8.02
N ALA A 324 6.53 9.76 7.33
CA ALA A 324 5.29 10.31 7.89
C ALA A 324 4.27 9.21 8.21
N HIS A 325 4.14 8.20 7.36
CA HIS A 325 3.24 7.08 7.58
C HIS A 325 3.70 6.21 8.76
N MET A 326 4.99 5.89 8.86
CA MET A 326 5.55 5.17 10.00
C MET A 326 5.42 5.95 11.33
N LEU A 327 5.48 7.28 11.27
CA LEU A 327 5.28 8.14 12.43
C LEU A 327 3.82 8.20 12.88
N LEU A 328 2.86 8.11 11.95
CA LEU A 328 1.43 8.07 12.28
C LEU A 328 0.95 6.65 12.62
N PHE A 329 1.56 5.63 12.02
CA PHE A 329 1.20 4.23 12.20
C PHE A 329 2.50 3.44 12.37
N PRO A 330 2.94 3.16 13.60
CA PRO A 330 4.20 2.47 13.87
C PRO A 330 4.10 0.96 13.58
N THR A 331 3.85 0.64 12.32
CA THR A 331 3.59 -0.71 11.82
C THR A 331 4.81 -1.31 11.14
N SER A 332 5.08 -2.58 11.45
CA SER A 332 6.11 -3.39 10.79
C SER A 332 5.63 -4.03 9.48
N HIS A 333 4.47 -3.63 8.97
CA HIS A 333 3.91 -4.15 7.72
C HIS A 333 4.50 -3.43 6.50
N PHE A 334 5.65 -3.92 6.03
CA PHE A 334 6.38 -3.35 4.90
C PHE A 334 5.61 -3.37 3.57
N ARG A 335 4.57 -4.20 3.46
CA ARG A 335 3.60 -4.22 2.36
C ARG A 335 2.97 -2.86 2.03
N PHE A 336 2.92 -1.92 2.98
CA PHE A 336 2.42 -0.55 2.73
C PHE A 336 3.39 0.32 1.93
N PHE A 337 4.67 -0.06 1.89
CA PHE A 337 5.75 0.77 1.35
C PHE A 337 6.34 0.21 0.06
N VAL A 338 5.70 -0.78 -0.58
CA VAL A 338 6.20 -1.41 -1.82
C VAL A 338 6.47 -0.37 -2.91
N PHE A 339 5.53 0.56 -3.16
CA PHE A 339 5.75 1.62 -4.16
C PHE A 339 6.91 2.54 -3.75
N SER A 340 6.98 2.93 -2.48
CA SER A 340 8.03 3.84 -2.00
C SER A 340 9.41 3.20 -2.09
N ALA A 341 9.54 1.95 -1.63
CA ALA A 341 10.78 1.19 -1.68
C ALA A 341 11.22 0.97 -3.14
N SER A 342 10.29 0.70 -4.05
CA SER A 342 10.57 0.58 -5.49
C SER A 342 11.18 1.85 -6.07
N LEU A 343 10.55 3.00 -5.81
CA LEU A 343 11.01 4.28 -6.34
C LEU A 343 12.36 4.69 -5.77
N ILE A 344 12.54 4.52 -4.45
CA ILE A 344 13.81 4.81 -3.77
C ILE A 344 14.93 3.92 -4.30
N PHE A 345 14.64 2.63 -4.54
CA PHE A 345 15.64 1.72 -5.09
C PHE A 345 16.02 2.10 -6.52
N ILE A 346 15.05 2.47 -7.37
CA ILE A 346 15.31 3.00 -8.73
C ILE A 346 16.14 4.28 -8.67
N TRP A 347 15.87 5.18 -7.72
CA TRP A 347 16.68 6.38 -7.53
C TRP A 347 18.13 6.02 -7.19
N SER A 348 18.36 5.12 -6.24
CA SER A 348 19.71 4.67 -5.86
C SER A 348 20.47 4.09 -7.05
N LEU A 349 19.81 3.26 -7.87
CA LEU A 349 20.41 2.71 -9.10
C LEU A 349 20.72 3.79 -10.13
N THR A 350 19.82 4.77 -10.28
CA THR A 350 20.02 5.92 -11.18
C THR A 350 21.27 6.70 -10.78
N VAL A 351 21.42 7.03 -9.49
CA VAL A 351 22.60 7.71 -8.96
C VAL A 351 23.88 6.90 -9.23
N ILE A 352 23.88 5.60 -8.94
CA ILE A 352 25.04 4.73 -9.18
C ILE A 352 25.42 4.70 -10.68
N THR A 353 24.44 4.62 -11.58
CA THR A 353 24.71 4.62 -13.03
C THR A 353 25.30 5.95 -13.51
N ARG A 354 24.81 7.08 -12.97
CA ARG A 354 25.35 8.41 -13.29
C ARG A 354 26.78 8.59 -12.78
N LEU A 355 27.08 8.15 -11.55
CA LEU A 355 28.44 8.20 -10.98
C LEU A 355 29.44 7.39 -11.82
N LYS A 356 29.06 6.20 -12.28
CA LYS A 356 29.90 5.38 -13.17
C LYS A 356 30.15 6.04 -14.52
N ALA A 357 29.16 6.77 -15.06
CA ALA A 357 29.32 7.49 -16.32
C ALA A 357 30.30 8.67 -16.17
N LEU A 358 30.23 9.40 -15.07
CA LEU A 358 31.16 10.51 -14.76
C LEU A 358 32.61 10.02 -14.59
N ASP A 359 32.83 8.93 -13.84
CA ASP A 359 34.18 8.35 -13.67
C ASP A 359 34.78 7.87 -15.00
N ARG A 360 33.97 7.31 -15.90
CA ARG A 360 34.42 6.93 -17.25
C ARG A 360 34.79 8.14 -18.10
N ALA A 361 34.01 9.21 -18.03
CA ALA A 361 34.30 10.43 -18.77
C ALA A 361 35.61 11.08 -18.28
N ALA A 362 35.86 11.08 -16.96
CA ALA A 362 37.09 11.62 -16.37
C ALA A 362 38.36 10.81 -16.67
N LYS A 363 38.22 9.53 -17.05
CA LYS A 363 39.35 8.65 -17.44
C LYS A 363 39.68 8.69 -18.94
N LEU A 364 38.80 9.27 -19.76
CA LEU A 364 38.92 9.31 -21.21
C LEU A 364 39.28 10.71 -21.75
N GLY A 365 39.19 11.75 -20.92
CA GLY A 365 39.72 13.09 -21.17
C GLY A 365 40.96 13.32 -20.35
#